data_AF-A0AAV8CXU6-F1
#
_entry.id   AF-A0AAV8CXU6-F1
#
_cell.length_a   1.000
_cell.length_b   1.000
_cell.length_c   1.000
_cell.angle_alpha   90.00
_cell.angle_beta   90.00
_cell.angle_gamma   90.00
#
_symmetry.space_group_name_H-M   'P 1'
#
loop_
_entity.id
_entity.type
_entity.pdbx_description
1 polymer ?
#
loop_
_entity_poly.entity_id
_entity_poly.type
_entity_poly.pdbx_seq_one_letter_code
_entity_poly.pdbx_strand_id
1 'polypeptide(L)'
;MDLIVTGPCTSGGEESEREREREREREEKREIGKCRIRDREVRREEERSEGEMHLSLRCPVKTPNCLLFSASAPDCSPCATRTQWHQFWRSIPPNTSINLLPLKSTSLTLQYSNRRQKVLFCQKQQAPLLDCRSIEEVYDSLAQHLFSTLLQIQDFDSKYIVGLVGPPGAGKSTLAGEVVCRINLLWSKVPLQKGSKGEVATVLPMDGFHLYRSQLDQMENPKEAHARRGAPWTFNPDLLRKCLYTLRKEGSVYAPSFDHGVGDPVENDIHVSSEHKIVIVEGNYLLLEEDTWKEISLFFDEKWFIDIDIDIAMERVLKRHISTGKEPDVAAWRIEYNDRPNAELIMRSKNKADLVIQSIDI
;
A
#
# COMPACT_ATOMS: atom_id res chain seq x y z
N MET A 1 7.39 42.17 -70.71
CA MET A 1 8.48 42.46 -69.75
C MET A 1 7.97 43.59 -68.89
N ASP A 2 7.62 43.23 -67.66
CA ASP A 2 6.66 43.94 -66.81
C ASP A 2 7.17 45.24 -66.19
N LEU A 3 6.23 46.17 -66.01
CA LEU A 3 6.35 47.42 -65.24
C LEU A 3 6.22 47.13 -63.74
N ILE A 4 7.16 47.65 -62.96
CA ILE A 4 7.13 47.65 -61.50
C ILE A 4 6.29 48.85 -61.01
N VAL A 5 5.22 48.57 -60.27
CA VAL A 5 4.45 49.55 -59.50
C VAL A 5 4.81 49.37 -58.02
N THR A 6 5.32 50.43 -57.40
CA THR A 6 5.54 50.54 -55.95
C THR A 6 4.26 50.98 -55.25
N GLY A 7 3.74 50.16 -54.34
CA GLY A 7 2.65 50.50 -53.40
C GLY A 7 3.19 50.66 -51.96
N PRO A 8 2.52 51.45 -51.10
CA PRO A 8 3.11 51.98 -49.86
C PRO A 8 3.06 51.01 -48.67
N CYS A 9 4.06 51.15 -47.78
CA CYS A 9 4.21 50.42 -46.53
C CYS A 9 3.00 50.56 -45.60
N THR A 10 2.36 49.44 -45.26
CA THR A 10 1.36 49.32 -44.20
C THR A 10 2.07 49.11 -42.85
N SER A 11 2.57 50.18 -42.23
CA SER A 11 3.18 50.13 -40.89
C SER A 11 2.15 50.11 -39.73
N GLY A 12 0.85 50.23 -40.01
CA GLY A 12 -0.20 50.26 -38.98
C GLY A 12 -0.73 48.89 -38.52
N GLY A 13 -0.51 47.83 -39.29
CA GLY A 13 -1.00 46.48 -38.96
C GLY A 13 -0.14 45.77 -37.91
N GLU A 14 1.19 45.86 -38.05
CA GLU A 14 2.13 45.19 -37.14
C GLU A 14 2.16 45.80 -35.73
N GLU A 15 1.91 47.11 -35.62
CA GLU A 15 1.87 47.79 -34.31
C GLU A 15 0.61 47.41 -33.52
N SER A 16 -0.54 47.28 -34.22
CA SER A 16 -1.79 46.78 -33.64
C SER A 16 -1.71 45.32 -33.22
N GLU A 17 -0.96 44.48 -33.91
CA GLU A 17 -0.84 43.05 -33.59
C GLU A 17 0.09 42.82 -32.40
N ARG A 18 1.21 43.56 -32.34
CA ARG A 18 2.13 43.57 -31.19
C ARG A 18 1.47 44.12 -29.92
N GLU A 19 0.55 45.07 -30.03
CA GLU A 19 -0.19 45.60 -28.88
C GLU A 19 -1.18 44.56 -28.32
N ARG A 20 -1.87 43.82 -29.19
CA ARG A 20 -2.77 42.72 -28.79
C ARG A 20 -2.02 41.55 -28.14
N GLU A 21 -0.82 41.23 -28.64
CA GLU A 21 0.02 40.19 -28.06
C GLU A 21 0.53 40.58 -26.66
N ARG A 22 0.93 41.85 -26.47
CA ARG A 22 1.28 42.39 -25.14
C ARG A 22 0.11 42.41 -24.17
N GLU A 23 -1.11 42.61 -24.65
CA GLU A 23 -2.31 42.58 -23.83
C GLU A 23 -2.66 41.15 -23.40
N ARG A 24 -2.52 40.16 -24.29
CA ARG A 24 -2.64 38.73 -23.96
C ARG A 24 -1.61 38.27 -22.93
N GLU A 25 -0.34 38.64 -23.09
CA GLU A 25 0.69 38.33 -22.08
C GLU A 25 0.39 38.98 -20.72
N ARG A 26 -0.24 40.17 -20.70
CA ARG A 26 -0.63 40.84 -19.47
C ARG A 26 -1.81 40.15 -18.80
N GLU A 27 -2.77 39.62 -19.57
CA GLU A 27 -3.86 38.79 -19.04
C GLU A 27 -3.35 37.46 -18.51
N GLU A 28 -2.48 36.78 -19.24
CA GLU A 28 -1.90 35.51 -18.81
C GLU A 28 -1.06 35.67 -17.53
N LYS A 29 -0.27 36.75 -17.43
CA LYS A 29 0.46 37.08 -16.18
C LYS A 29 -0.48 37.44 -15.03
N ARG A 30 -1.65 38.04 -15.30
CA ARG A 30 -2.70 38.30 -14.29
C ARG A 30 -3.37 37.00 -13.84
N GLU A 31 -3.60 36.06 -14.73
CA GLU A 31 -4.18 34.75 -14.41
C GLU A 31 -3.20 33.85 -13.64
N ILE A 32 -1.92 33.81 -14.03
CA ILE A 32 -0.87 33.14 -13.26
C ILE A 32 -0.70 33.79 -11.87
N GLY A 33 -0.84 35.11 -11.78
CA GLY A 33 -0.87 35.86 -10.52
C GLY A 33 -2.07 35.47 -9.63
N LYS A 34 -3.28 35.37 -10.20
CA LYS A 34 -4.48 34.92 -9.49
C LYS A 34 -4.38 33.45 -9.05
N CYS A 35 -3.79 32.58 -9.87
CA CYS A 35 -3.55 31.17 -9.56
C CYS A 35 -2.55 31.02 -8.40
N ARG A 36 -1.45 31.80 -8.39
CA ARG A 36 -0.49 31.83 -7.27
C ARG A 36 -1.05 32.42 -5.97
N ILE A 37 -2.02 33.33 -6.04
CA ILE A 37 -2.72 33.84 -4.86
C ILE A 37 -3.67 32.79 -4.31
N ARG A 38 -4.40 32.08 -5.19
CA ARG A 38 -5.24 30.92 -4.82
C ARG A 38 -4.42 29.80 -4.19
N ASP A 39 -3.26 29.44 -4.76
CA ASP A 39 -2.36 28.42 -4.17
C ASP A 39 -1.79 28.86 -2.83
N ARG A 40 -1.59 30.16 -2.59
CA ARG A 40 -1.15 30.69 -1.29
C ARG A 40 -2.28 30.75 -0.26
N GLU A 41 -3.53 30.99 -0.69
CA GLU A 41 -4.70 30.91 0.19
C GLU A 41 -5.06 29.45 0.51
N VAL A 42 -5.01 28.55 -0.48
CA VAL A 42 -5.17 27.10 -0.29
C VAL A 42 -4.05 26.55 0.59
N ARG A 43 -2.78 26.94 0.39
CA ARG A 43 -1.71 26.54 1.33
C ARG A 43 -1.85 27.15 2.73
N ARG A 44 -2.45 28.34 2.87
CA ARG A 44 -2.73 28.93 4.19
C ARG A 44 -3.95 28.30 4.87
N GLU A 45 -4.89 27.78 4.10
CA GLU A 45 -6.01 26.95 4.59
C GLU A 45 -5.55 25.52 4.91
N GLU A 46 -4.68 24.94 4.09
CA GLU A 46 -4.00 23.66 4.36
C GLU A 46 -3.08 23.77 5.58
N GLU A 47 -2.25 24.81 5.71
CA GLU A 47 -1.44 25.09 6.92
C GLU A 47 -2.30 25.42 8.15
N ARG A 48 -3.55 25.90 7.98
CA ARG A 48 -4.53 26.04 9.07
C ARG A 48 -5.23 24.72 9.41
N SER A 49 -5.41 23.81 8.45
CA SER A 49 -5.98 22.47 8.68
C SER A 49 -4.94 21.44 9.14
N GLU A 50 -3.66 21.64 8.82
CA GLU A 50 -2.50 20.87 9.31
C GLU A 50 -2.10 21.27 10.75
N GLY A 51 -2.83 22.20 11.35
CA GLY A 51 -2.79 22.52 12.77
C GLY A 51 -3.51 21.50 13.67
N GLU A 52 -4.11 20.44 13.12
CA GLU A 52 -4.50 19.28 13.92
C GLU A 52 -3.28 18.42 14.22
N MET A 53 -2.59 18.77 15.32
CA MET A 53 -1.60 17.91 15.96
C MET A 53 -2.18 16.51 16.18
N HIS A 54 -1.77 15.55 15.36
CA HIS A 54 -1.92 14.12 15.63
C HIS A 54 -1.08 13.74 16.87
N LEU A 55 -1.64 13.99 18.06
CA LEU A 55 -1.08 13.55 19.34
C LEU A 55 -1.37 12.05 19.52
N SER A 56 -0.48 11.20 19.02
CA SER A 56 -0.44 9.78 19.40
C SER A 56 0.09 9.67 20.83
N LEU A 57 -0.82 9.53 21.79
CA LEU A 57 -0.53 9.43 23.22
C LEU A 57 -0.42 7.96 23.66
N ARG A 58 0.74 7.51 24.14
CA ARG A 58 0.88 6.17 24.74
C ARG A 58 0.23 6.10 26.12
N CYS A 59 -0.57 5.07 26.34
CA CYS A 59 -1.19 4.77 27.63
C CYS A 59 -0.14 4.31 28.67
N PRO A 60 -0.13 4.83 29.92
CA PRO A 60 0.74 4.35 31.00
C PRO A 60 0.23 3.06 31.65
N VAL A 61 -0.98 2.60 31.33
CA VAL A 61 -1.44 1.24 31.67
C VAL A 61 -0.72 0.29 30.74
N LYS A 62 -0.03 -0.73 31.28
CA LYS A 62 0.83 -1.72 30.58
C LYS A 62 0.11 -2.50 29.46
N THR A 63 -0.29 -1.84 28.39
CA THR A 63 -0.90 -2.41 27.19
C THR A 63 -0.31 -1.66 25.99
N PRO A 64 0.63 -2.26 25.23
CA PRO A 64 1.41 -1.55 24.20
C PRO A 64 0.60 -1.02 23.00
N ASN A 65 -0.72 -1.24 22.96
CA ASN A 65 -1.59 -0.96 21.81
C ASN A 65 -2.78 -0.02 22.11
N CYS A 66 -2.70 0.80 23.16
CA CYS A 66 -3.79 1.71 23.56
C CYS A 66 -3.40 3.19 23.37
N LEU A 67 -4.28 3.95 22.69
CA LEU A 67 -4.21 5.41 22.58
C LEU A 67 -5.25 6.09 23.48
N LEU A 68 -4.90 7.26 24.03
CA LEU A 68 -5.75 8.08 24.89
C LEU A 68 -6.31 9.28 24.12
N PHE A 69 -7.63 9.48 24.13
CA PHE A 69 -8.29 10.65 23.52
C PHE A 69 -9.11 11.44 24.55
N SER A 70 -8.99 12.78 24.53
CA SER A 70 -9.70 13.67 25.46
C SER A 70 -11.15 13.94 25.02
N ALA A 71 -12.06 14.08 25.99
CA ALA A 71 -13.50 14.24 25.76
C ALA A 71 -13.95 15.58 25.14
N SER A 72 -13.02 16.49 24.81
CA SER A 72 -13.32 17.82 24.27
C SER A 72 -13.06 17.98 22.77
N ALA A 73 -12.73 16.91 22.05
CA ALA A 73 -12.65 16.94 20.59
C ALA A 73 -13.93 16.28 20.00
N PRO A 74 -14.88 17.06 19.47
CA PRO A 74 -15.96 16.49 18.66
C PRO A 74 -15.34 16.04 17.32
N ASP A 75 -15.63 14.81 16.92
CA ASP A 75 -15.24 14.15 15.67
C ASP A 75 -13.76 13.72 15.53
N CYS A 76 -13.39 12.65 16.25
CA CYS A 76 -12.22 11.85 15.89
C CYS A 76 -12.61 10.74 14.89
N SER A 77 -12.87 11.14 13.65
CA SER A 77 -13.24 10.29 12.51
C SER A 77 -12.21 9.22 12.06
N PRO A 78 -10.89 9.27 12.34
CA PRO A 78 -9.94 8.29 11.77
C PRO A 78 -10.02 6.89 12.39
N CYS A 79 -10.54 6.76 13.61
CA CYS A 79 -10.64 5.48 14.31
C CYS A 79 -11.92 4.72 13.93
N ALA A 80 -13.03 5.44 13.69
CA ALA A 80 -14.33 4.83 13.44
C ALA A 80 -14.39 4.07 12.10
N THR A 81 -13.49 4.40 11.16
CA THR A 81 -13.39 3.74 9.84
C THR A 81 -12.44 2.55 9.82
N ARG A 82 -11.71 2.25 10.90
CA ARG A 82 -10.78 1.10 10.97
C ARG A 82 -11.33 0.03 11.89
N THR A 83 -11.80 -1.07 11.30
CA THR A 83 -12.41 -2.25 11.94
C THR A 83 -11.57 -2.89 13.06
N GLN A 84 -10.26 -2.64 13.11
CA GLN A 84 -9.37 -3.20 14.13
C GLN A 84 -9.31 -2.42 15.46
N TRP A 85 -9.94 -1.26 15.57
CA TRP A 85 -9.78 -0.37 16.73
C TRP A 85 -11.07 -0.25 17.52
N HIS A 86 -11.09 -0.85 18.73
CA HIS A 86 -12.23 -0.74 19.63
C HIS A 86 -12.13 0.49 20.52
N GLN A 87 -13.20 1.27 20.53
CA GLN A 87 -13.37 2.40 21.42
C GLN A 87 -14.10 1.97 22.70
N PHE A 88 -13.57 2.35 23.86
CA PHE A 88 -14.26 2.17 25.13
C PHE A 88 -13.97 3.32 26.10
N TRP A 89 -14.97 3.66 26.91
CA TRP A 89 -14.84 4.70 27.92
C TRP A 89 -14.32 4.12 29.24
N ARG A 90 -13.31 4.75 29.85
CA ARG A 90 -12.92 4.46 31.24
C ARG A 90 -13.01 5.71 32.11
N SER A 91 -13.49 5.51 33.33
CA SER A 91 -13.48 6.53 34.37
C SER A 91 -12.09 6.57 35.01
N ILE A 92 -11.42 7.72 34.95
CA ILE A 92 -10.13 7.95 35.61
C ILE A 92 -10.39 8.66 36.95
N PRO A 93 -9.80 8.18 38.06
CA PRO A 93 -9.96 8.83 39.35
C PRO A 93 -9.27 10.21 39.39
N PRO A 94 -9.78 11.15 40.21
CA PRO A 94 -9.17 12.47 40.37
C PRO A 94 -7.72 12.35 40.88
N ASN A 95 -6.85 13.30 40.50
CA ASN A 95 -5.41 13.34 40.79
C ASN A 95 -4.54 12.25 40.16
N THR A 96 -5.02 11.59 39.08
CA THR A 96 -4.16 10.72 38.27
C THR A 96 -3.33 11.56 37.30
N SER A 97 -2.01 11.64 37.52
CA SER A 97 -1.09 12.24 36.56
C SER A 97 -0.82 11.26 35.42
N ILE A 98 -1.24 11.61 34.20
CA ILE A 98 -0.94 10.85 32.98
C ILE A 98 0.22 11.55 32.28
N ASN A 99 1.39 10.91 32.27
CA ASN A 99 2.52 11.39 31.50
C ASN A 99 2.31 11.04 30.02
N LEU A 100 2.04 12.07 29.23
CA LEU A 100 1.92 11.96 27.79
C LEU A 100 3.31 12.12 27.18
N LEU A 101 3.84 11.04 26.61
CA LEU A 101 5.08 11.06 25.83
C LEU A 101 4.73 11.17 24.34
N PRO A 102 4.74 12.37 23.75
CA PRO A 102 4.69 12.50 22.30
C PRO A 102 6.04 12.05 21.70
N LEU A 103 5.99 11.52 20.47
CA LEU A 103 7.18 11.10 19.71
C LEU A 103 8.10 12.27 19.29
N LYS A 104 7.78 13.52 19.64
CA LYS A 104 8.67 14.68 19.48
C LYS A 104 8.66 15.59 20.73
N SER A 105 9.79 15.56 21.44
CA SER A 105 10.46 16.50 22.35
C SER A 105 9.72 17.48 23.29
N THR A 106 8.46 17.30 23.66
CA THR A 106 7.89 18.07 24.80
C THR A 106 6.95 17.22 25.63
N SER A 107 7.31 16.95 26.89
CA SER A 107 6.43 16.26 27.83
C SER A 107 5.27 17.18 28.19
N LEU A 108 4.04 16.75 27.90
CA LEU A 108 2.83 17.43 28.35
C LEU A 108 2.30 16.70 29.59
N THR A 109 2.40 17.34 30.75
CA THR A 109 1.75 16.86 31.97
C THR A 109 0.35 17.46 32.04
N LEU A 110 -0.68 16.68 31.72
CA LEU A 110 -2.06 17.09 31.97
C LEU A 110 -2.40 16.84 33.44
N GLN A 111 -2.48 17.92 34.23
CA GLN A 111 -3.04 17.88 35.58
C GLN A 111 -4.55 18.09 35.50
N TYR A 112 -5.32 17.04 35.79
CA TYR A 112 -6.77 17.09 35.77
C TYR A 112 -7.36 17.52 37.12
N SER A 113 -8.40 18.35 37.07
CA SER A 113 -9.17 18.84 38.23
C SER A 113 -9.78 17.71 39.08
N ASN A 114 -10.18 18.03 40.32
CA ASN A 114 -10.74 17.16 41.37
C ASN A 114 -12.03 16.35 41.04
N ARG A 115 -12.39 16.13 39.77
CA ARG A 115 -13.57 15.36 39.36
C ARG A 115 -13.19 14.12 38.54
N ARG A 116 -13.95 13.03 38.71
CA ARG A 116 -13.84 11.83 37.86
C ARG A 116 -14.15 12.20 36.42
N GLN A 117 -13.26 11.83 35.49
CA GLN A 117 -13.46 12.04 34.07
C GLN A 117 -13.62 10.73 33.32
N LYS A 118 -14.49 10.70 32.32
CA LYS A 118 -14.56 9.60 31.35
C LYS A 118 -13.63 9.94 30.19
N VAL A 119 -12.68 9.06 29.92
CA VAL A 119 -11.72 9.21 28.83
C VAL A 119 -11.96 8.10 27.82
N LEU A 120 -11.93 8.45 26.54
CA LEU A 120 -12.08 7.49 25.45
C LEU A 120 -10.73 6.83 25.19
N PHE A 121 -10.70 5.51 25.32
CA PHE A 121 -9.58 4.69 24.94
C PHE A 121 -9.87 4.04 23.61
N CYS A 122 -8.82 3.90 22.81
CA CYS A 122 -8.85 3.17 21.58
C CYS A 122 -7.79 2.07 21.64
N GLN A 123 -8.20 0.81 21.54
CA GLN A 123 -7.30 -0.34 21.60
C GLN A 123 -7.33 -1.09 20.27
N LYS A 124 -6.14 -1.34 19.71
CA LYS A 124 -6.01 -2.22 18.55
C LYS A 124 -6.28 -3.66 18.98
N GLN A 125 -7.33 -4.28 18.46
CA GLN A 125 -7.55 -5.72 18.61
C GLN A 125 -6.50 -6.49 17.81
N GLN A 126 -6.22 -7.73 18.22
CA GLN A 126 -5.48 -8.64 17.37
C GLN A 126 -6.33 -8.92 16.13
N ALA A 127 -5.69 -8.95 14.97
CA ALA A 127 -6.37 -9.29 13.73
C ALA A 127 -7.08 -10.64 13.89
N PRO A 128 -8.35 -10.77 13.43
CA PRO A 128 -9.06 -12.04 13.47
C PRO A 128 -8.23 -13.12 12.77
N LEU A 129 -8.23 -14.30 13.37
CA LEU A 129 -7.64 -15.48 12.76
C LEU A 129 -8.71 -16.19 11.94
N LEU A 130 -8.46 -16.36 10.64
CA LEU A 130 -9.27 -17.22 9.78
C LEU A 130 -8.82 -18.67 10.01
N ASP A 131 -9.56 -19.35 10.88
CA ASP A 131 -9.38 -20.76 11.20
C ASP A 131 -10.46 -21.57 10.48
N CYS A 132 -10.09 -22.21 9.37
CA CYS A 132 -10.96 -23.06 8.56
C CYS A 132 -10.48 -24.51 8.59
N ARG A 133 -11.37 -25.47 8.32
CA ARG A 133 -11.05 -26.91 8.46
C ARG A 133 -10.25 -27.46 7.29
N SER A 134 -10.29 -26.77 6.15
CA SER A 134 -9.58 -27.13 4.93
C SER A 134 -9.15 -25.89 4.18
N ILE A 135 -8.16 -26.04 3.30
CA ILE A 135 -7.70 -24.96 2.44
C ILE A 135 -8.79 -24.50 1.45
N GLU A 136 -9.65 -25.40 1.00
CA GLU A 136 -10.80 -25.07 0.14
C GLU A 136 -11.79 -24.12 0.84
N GLU A 137 -12.09 -24.36 2.11
CA GLU A 137 -12.92 -23.46 2.91
C GLU A 137 -12.27 -22.07 3.08
N VAL A 138 -10.93 -22.01 3.21
CA VAL A 138 -10.20 -20.74 3.24
C VAL A 138 -10.40 -19.98 1.92
N TYR A 139 -10.15 -20.66 0.79
CA TYR A 139 -10.28 -20.06 -0.53
C TYR A 139 -11.69 -19.54 -0.80
N ASP A 140 -12.69 -20.35 -0.49
CA ASP A 140 -14.10 -20.01 -0.65
C ASP A 140 -14.48 -18.81 0.24
N SER A 141 -14.11 -18.83 1.52
CA SER A 141 -14.42 -17.75 2.47
C SER A 141 -13.84 -16.41 2.04
N LEU A 142 -12.56 -16.39 1.63
CA LEU A 142 -11.88 -15.18 1.17
C LEU A 142 -12.47 -14.67 -0.15
N ALA A 143 -12.77 -15.57 -1.09
CA ALA A 143 -13.38 -15.20 -2.35
C ALA A 143 -14.79 -14.62 -2.16
N GLN A 144 -15.59 -15.20 -1.26
CA GLN A 144 -16.94 -14.73 -0.96
C GLN A 144 -16.94 -13.38 -0.23
N HIS A 145 -15.97 -13.16 0.67
CA HIS A 145 -15.74 -11.86 1.30
C HIS A 145 -15.43 -10.79 0.25
N LEU A 146 -14.42 -10.99 -0.59
CA LEU A 146 -14.06 -10.01 -1.62
C LEU A 146 -15.12 -9.85 -2.70
N PHE A 147 -15.85 -10.90 -3.05
CA PHE A 147 -16.98 -10.82 -3.97
C PHE A 147 -18.13 -9.99 -3.37
N SER A 148 -18.39 -10.11 -2.07
CA SER A 148 -19.39 -9.28 -1.39
C SER A 148 -18.98 -7.81 -1.39
N THR A 149 -17.69 -7.52 -1.15
CA THR A 149 -17.13 -6.17 -1.27
C THR A 149 -17.25 -5.62 -2.69
N LEU A 150 -16.92 -6.43 -3.69
CA LEU A 150 -17.03 -6.06 -5.11
C LEU A 150 -18.44 -5.55 -5.46
N LEU A 151 -19.48 -6.23 -5.00
CA LEU A 151 -20.87 -5.83 -5.26
C LEU A 151 -21.27 -4.51 -4.60
N GLN A 152 -20.49 -4.01 -3.63
CA GLN A 152 -20.72 -2.74 -2.95
C GLN A 152 -19.93 -1.56 -3.57
N ILE A 153 -19.01 -1.83 -4.49
CA ILE A 153 -18.21 -0.79 -5.16
C ILE A 153 -19.13 0.00 -6.10
N GLN A 154 -19.37 1.27 -5.77
CA GLN A 154 -20.24 2.17 -6.55
C GLN A 154 -19.49 2.95 -7.62
N ASP A 155 -18.22 3.31 -7.34
CA ASP A 155 -17.36 4.04 -8.27
C ASP A 155 -16.60 3.04 -9.15
N PHE A 156 -16.89 3.07 -10.45
CA PHE A 156 -16.27 2.18 -11.42
C PHE A 156 -14.78 2.46 -11.60
N ASP A 157 -14.25 3.64 -11.30
CA ASP A 157 -12.80 3.89 -11.44
C ASP A 157 -12.03 3.49 -10.17
N SER A 158 -12.74 3.24 -9.07
CA SER A 158 -12.14 2.80 -7.82
C SER A 158 -11.69 1.34 -7.85
N LYS A 159 -10.54 1.08 -7.21
CA LYS A 159 -9.98 -0.27 -7.01
C LYS A 159 -10.06 -0.63 -5.54
N TYR A 160 -10.38 -1.88 -5.27
CA TYR A 160 -10.19 -2.50 -3.96
C TYR A 160 -8.91 -3.32 -3.97
N ILE A 161 -7.90 -2.86 -3.22
CA ILE A 161 -6.56 -3.43 -3.24
C ILE A 161 -6.29 -4.15 -1.93
N VAL A 162 -6.01 -5.46 -2.02
CA VAL A 162 -5.67 -6.31 -0.89
C VAL A 162 -4.16 -6.57 -0.90
N GLY A 163 -3.47 -6.27 0.19
CA GLY A 163 -2.07 -6.64 0.38
C GLY A 163 -1.95 -8.01 1.05
N LEU A 164 -1.52 -9.04 0.32
CA LEU A 164 -1.30 -10.39 0.84
C LEU A 164 0.17 -10.62 1.17
N VAL A 165 0.46 -10.84 2.45
CA VAL A 165 1.83 -11.02 2.97
C VAL A 165 2.03 -12.38 3.62
N GLY A 166 3.26 -12.86 3.57
CA GLY A 166 3.67 -14.12 4.21
C GLY A 166 5.12 -14.44 3.86
N PRO A 167 5.82 -15.25 4.67
CA PRO A 167 7.21 -15.60 4.41
C PRO A 167 7.36 -16.44 3.11
N PRO A 168 8.58 -16.59 2.59
CA PRO A 168 8.88 -17.60 1.57
C PRO A 168 8.39 -18.98 2.02
N GLY A 169 7.72 -19.73 1.14
CA GLY A 169 7.16 -21.06 1.47
C GLY A 169 5.74 -21.04 2.08
N ALA A 170 5.17 -19.86 2.32
CA ALA A 170 3.82 -19.75 2.89
C ALA A 170 2.67 -20.05 1.91
N GLY A 171 2.92 -20.13 0.59
CA GLY A 171 1.87 -20.40 -0.40
C GLY A 171 1.06 -19.18 -0.86
N LYS A 172 1.63 -17.96 -0.76
CA LYS A 172 0.97 -16.71 -1.18
C LYS A 172 0.40 -16.78 -2.61
N SER A 173 1.23 -17.18 -3.58
CA SER A 173 0.83 -17.16 -5.00
C SER A 173 -0.28 -18.14 -5.30
N THR A 174 -0.27 -19.29 -4.61
CA THR A 174 -1.34 -20.27 -4.66
C THR A 174 -2.63 -19.67 -4.09
N LEU A 175 -2.59 -19.12 -2.87
CA LEU A 175 -3.76 -18.50 -2.24
C LEU A 175 -4.33 -17.35 -3.09
N ALA A 176 -3.49 -16.43 -3.55
CA ALA A 176 -3.90 -15.29 -4.36
C ALA A 176 -4.55 -15.73 -5.67
N GLY A 177 -3.92 -16.67 -6.39
CA GLY A 177 -4.44 -17.20 -7.65
C GLY A 177 -5.78 -17.93 -7.48
N GLU A 178 -5.88 -18.78 -6.44
CA GLU A 178 -7.10 -19.54 -6.14
C GLU A 178 -8.27 -18.65 -5.72
N VAL A 179 -8.02 -17.59 -4.95
CA VAL A 179 -9.05 -16.61 -4.57
C VAL A 179 -9.49 -15.79 -5.79
N VAL A 180 -8.55 -15.28 -6.59
CA VAL A 180 -8.88 -14.53 -7.82
C VAL A 180 -9.68 -15.39 -8.81
N CYS A 181 -9.27 -16.64 -9.02
CA CYS A 181 -9.98 -17.59 -9.87
C CYS A 181 -11.44 -17.77 -9.42
N ARG A 182 -11.68 -18.00 -8.12
CA ARG A 182 -13.03 -18.13 -7.57
C ARG A 182 -13.86 -16.86 -7.72
N ILE A 183 -13.29 -15.68 -7.48
CA ILE A 183 -13.98 -14.40 -7.68
C ILE A 183 -14.39 -14.23 -9.14
N ASN A 184 -13.49 -14.50 -10.10
CA ASN A 184 -13.80 -14.40 -11.53
C ASN A 184 -14.86 -15.43 -11.96
N LEU A 185 -14.83 -16.64 -11.41
CA LEU A 185 -15.89 -17.65 -11.62
C LEU A 185 -17.24 -17.20 -11.08
N LEU A 186 -17.30 -16.60 -9.89
CA LEU A 186 -18.54 -16.03 -9.34
C LEU A 186 -19.04 -14.86 -10.18
N TRP A 187 -18.14 -13.98 -10.62
CA TRP A 187 -18.46 -12.83 -11.47
C TRP A 187 -19.06 -13.24 -12.81
N SER A 188 -18.54 -14.31 -13.44
CA SER A 188 -19.07 -14.82 -14.70
C SER A 188 -20.54 -15.25 -14.66
N LYS A 189 -21.08 -15.52 -13.46
CA LYS A 189 -22.47 -15.93 -13.23
C LYS A 189 -23.42 -14.75 -12.98
N VAL A 190 -22.89 -13.54 -12.76
CA VAL A 190 -23.70 -12.34 -12.56
C VAL A 190 -24.35 -11.95 -13.90
N PRO A 191 -25.68 -11.78 -13.98
CA PRO A 191 -26.33 -11.33 -15.20
C PRO A 191 -25.92 -9.88 -15.51
N LEU A 192 -24.92 -9.72 -16.38
CA LEU A 192 -24.40 -8.40 -16.72
C LEU A 192 -25.37 -7.66 -17.64
N GLN A 193 -25.55 -6.36 -17.37
CA GLN A 193 -26.01 -5.43 -18.41
C GLN A 193 -24.89 -5.36 -19.46
N LYS A 194 -25.15 -5.93 -20.65
CA LYS A 194 -24.36 -5.86 -21.90
C LYS A 194 -22.95 -5.21 -21.76
N GLY A 195 -21.89 -6.02 -21.65
CA GLY A 195 -20.54 -5.56 -22.04
C GLY A 195 -19.34 -6.19 -21.32
N SER A 196 -19.40 -6.42 -20.01
CA SER A 196 -18.19 -6.75 -19.23
C SER A 196 -17.88 -8.25 -19.20
N LYS A 197 -17.30 -8.80 -20.26
CA LYS A 197 -16.89 -10.23 -20.30
C LYS A 197 -15.49 -10.50 -19.72
N GLY A 198 -14.80 -9.49 -19.22
CA GLY A 198 -13.46 -9.62 -18.66
C GLY A 198 -13.42 -10.11 -17.22
N GLU A 199 -12.21 -10.46 -16.78
CA GLU A 199 -11.90 -10.76 -15.38
C GLU A 199 -12.09 -9.51 -14.51
N VAL A 200 -12.65 -9.68 -13.33
CA VAL A 200 -12.91 -8.59 -12.38
C VAL A 200 -11.89 -8.52 -11.26
N ALA A 201 -11.13 -9.60 -11.07
CA ALA A 201 -10.07 -9.71 -10.09
C ALA A 201 -8.76 -10.13 -10.75
N THR A 202 -7.64 -9.64 -10.24
CA THR A 202 -6.30 -10.01 -10.72
C THR A 202 -5.26 -9.99 -9.58
N VAL A 203 -4.12 -10.64 -9.82
CA VAL A 203 -2.97 -10.69 -8.89
C VAL A 203 -1.86 -9.79 -9.41
N LEU A 204 -1.26 -9.00 -8.51
CA LEU A 204 -0.07 -8.21 -8.78
C LEU A 204 1.09 -8.68 -7.87
N PRO A 205 2.04 -9.48 -8.40
CA PRO A 205 3.15 -9.99 -7.61
C PRO A 205 4.23 -8.93 -7.37
N MET A 206 4.69 -8.82 -6.12
CA MET A 206 5.83 -7.98 -5.71
C MET A 206 7.15 -8.42 -6.36
N ASP A 207 7.26 -9.68 -6.78
CA ASP A 207 8.49 -10.24 -7.35
C ASP A 207 8.95 -9.51 -8.63
N GLY A 208 8.04 -8.92 -9.41
CA GLY A 208 8.40 -8.10 -10.57
C GLY A 208 9.20 -6.84 -10.21
N PHE A 209 9.25 -6.46 -8.93
CA PHE A 209 9.94 -5.26 -8.46
C PHE A 209 11.31 -5.56 -7.85
N HIS A 210 11.89 -6.74 -8.11
CA HIS A 210 13.30 -7.00 -7.80
C HIS A 210 14.20 -6.00 -8.53
N LEU A 211 15.34 -5.68 -7.94
CA LEU A 211 16.43 -5.05 -8.70
C LEU A 211 16.97 -6.04 -9.73
N TYR A 212 17.37 -5.51 -10.88
CA TYR A 212 18.03 -6.27 -11.93
C TYR A 212 19.37 -6.80 -11.44
N ARG A 213 19.81 -7.97 -11.93
CA ARG A 213 21.16 -8.50 -11.63
C ARG A 213 22.26 -7.48 -11.92
N SER A 214 22.15 -6.77 -13.04
CA SER A 214 23.08 -5.71 -13.42
C SER A 214 23.12 -4.53 -12.44
N GLN A 215 22.04 -4.27 -11.70
CA GLN A 215 22.01 -3.28 -10.63
C GLN A 215 22.62 -3.83 -9.34
N LEU A 216 22.39 -5.12 -9.03
CA LEU A 216 23.06 -5.78 -7.91
C LEU A 216 24.58 -5.82 -8.12
N ASP A 217 25.04 -5.99 -9.36
CA ASP A 217 26.46 -5.96 -9.74
C ASP A 217 27.13 -4.61 -9.45
N GLN A 218 26.35 -3.53 -9.34
CA GLN A 218 26.83 -2.16 -9.10
C GLN A 218 26.77 -1.76 -7.62
N MET A 219 26.24 -2.61 -6.75
CA MET A 219 26.20 -2.34 -5.31
C MET A 219 27.59 -2.41 -4.68
N GLU A 220 27.76 -1.85 -3.48
CA GLU A 220 29.03 -1.84 -2.75
C GLU A 220 29.62 -3.25 -2.56
N ASN A 221 28.76 -4.23 -2.30
CA ASN A 221 29.14 -5.64 -2.22
C ASN A 221 28.24 -6.51 -3.12
N PRO A 222 28.61 -6.69 -4.40
CA PRO A 222 27.81 -7.46 -5.36
C PRO A 222 27.61 -8.92 -4.95
N LYS A 223 28.64 -9.55 -4.37
CA LYS A 223 28.56 -10.95 -3.92
C LYS A 223 27.49 -11.13 -2.86
N GLU A 224 27.46 -10.21 -1.89
CA GLU A 224 26.41 -10.17 -0.86
C GLU A 224 25.04 -9.90 -1.47
N ALA A 225 24.94 -8.94 -2.39
CA ALA A 225 23.70 -8.59 -3.08
C ALA A 225 23.06 -9.77 -3.80
N HIS A 226 23.85 -10.58 -4.51
CA HIS A 226 23.38 -11.80 -5.15
C HIS A 226 23.05 -12.91 -4.14
N ALA A 227 23.88 -13.10 -3.11
CA ALA A 227 23.66 -14.10 -2.07
C ALA A 227 22.37 -13.84 -1.27
N ARG A 228 22.10 -12.58 -0.97
CA ARG A 228 20.92 -12.08 -0.23
C ARG A 228 19.76 -11.66 -1.14
N ARG A 229 19.83 -11.93 -2.45
CA ARG A 229 18.73 -11.58 -3.36
C ARG A 229 17.42 -12.21 -2.90
N GLY A 230 16.41 -11.38 -2.73
CA GLY A 230 15.16 -11.69 -2.04
C GLY A 230 15.02 -10.96 -0.69
N ALA A 231 16.08 -10.35 -0.15
CA ALA A 231 16.02 -9.45 1.00
C ALA A 231 15.39 -8.08 0.62
N PRO A 232 14.81 -7.31 1.57
CA PRO A 232 14.07 -6.09 1.27
C PRO A 232 14.85 -5.06 0.42
N TRP A 233 16.15 -4.91 0.68
CA TRP A 233 17.03 -3.96 0.00
C TRP A 233 17.46 -4.41 -1.41
N THR A 234 17.08 -5.62 -1.82
CA THR A 234 17.31 -6.13 -3.19
C THR A 234 16.10 -5.91 -4.11
N PHE A 235 15.10 -5.15 -3.65
CA PHE A 235 13.93 -4.71 -4.40
C PHE A 235 13.97 -3.20 -4.66
N ASN A 236 13.13 -2.75 -5.58
CA ASN A 236 12.83 -1.35 -5.81
C ASN A 236 11.44 -0.97 -5.24
N PRO A 237 11.33 -0.67 -3.94
CA PRO A 237 10.04 -0.33 -3.33
C PRO A 237 9.46 0.98 -3.88
N ASP A 238 10.29 1.90 -4.38
CA ASP A 238 9.80 3.13 -5.02
C ASP A 238 9.07 2.85 -6.34
N LEU A 239 9.52 1.86 -7.11
CA LEU A 239 8.82 1.44 -8.33
C LEU A 239 7.46 0.84 -8.01
N LEU A 240 7.37 -0.02 -6.98
CA LEU A 240 6.10 -0.57 -6.52
C LEU A 240 5.16 0.52 -5.99
N ARG A 241 5.69 1.44 -5.18
CA ARG A 241 4.91 2.59 -4.66
C ARG A 241 4.34 3.44 -5.80
N LYS A 242 5.15 3.76 -6.82
CA LYS A 242 4.70 4.49 -8.02
C LYS A 242 3.63 3.71 -8.79
N CYS A 243 3.82 2.41 -8.98
CA CYS A 243 2.84 1.53 -9.62
C CYS A 243 1.49 1.56 -8.90
N LEU A 244 1.47 1.41 -7.57
CA LEU A 244 0.24 1.45 -6.78
C LEU A 244 -0.41 2.84 -6.75
N TYR A 245 0.39 3.90 -6.72
CA TYR A 245 -0.09 5.27 -6.85
C TYR A 245 -0.80 5.50 -8.19
N THR A 246 -0.16 5.10 -9.29
CA THR A 246 -0.76 5.16 -10.63
C THR A 246 -2.04 4.34 -10.68
N LEU A 247 -2.04 3.11 -10.16
CA LEU A 247 -3.22 2.25 -10.14
C LEU A 247 -4.40 2.89 -9.39
N ARG A 248 -4.16 3.52 -8.23
CA ARG A 248 -5.21 4.23 -7.47
C ARG A 248 -5.71 5.47 -8.19
N LYS A 249 -4.82 6.20 -8.88
CA LYS A 249 -5.15 7.49 -9.52
C LYS A 249 -5.83 7.32 -10.88
N GLU A 250 -5.34 6.38 -11.68
CA GLU A 250 -5.70 6.23 -13.10
C GLU A 250 -6.57 4.99 -13.35
N GLY A 251 -6.76 4.14 -12.33
CA GLY A 251 -7.57 2.92 -12.44
C GLY A 251 -6.95 1.83 -13.31
N SER A 252 -5.76 2.05 -13.88
CA SER A 252 -5.03 1.05 -14.64
C SER A 252 -3.53 1.29 -14.60
N VAL A 253 -2.74 0.23 -14.77
CA VAL A 253 -1.28 0.32 -14.79
C VAL A 253 -0.66 -0.90 -15.49
N TYR A 254 0.47 -0.68 -16.16
CA TYR A 254 1.38 -1.76 -16.56
C TYR A 254 2.45 -1.94 -15.48
N ALA A 255 2.64 -3.18 -15.04
CA ALA A 255 3.57 -3.55 -14.00
C ALA A 255 4.56 -4.62 -14.50
N PRO A 256 5.76 -4.69 -13.93
CA PRO A 256 6.70 -5.75 -14.27
C PRO A 256 6.24 -7.10 -13.68
N SER A 257 6.51 -8.17 -14.41
CA SER A 257 6.52 -9.54 -13.87
C SER A 257 7.96 -9.96 -13.51
N PHE A 258 8.15 -11.18 -13.02
CA PHE A 258 9.46 -11.76 -12.78
C PHE A 258 9.61 -13.09 -13.51
N ASP A 259 10.60 -13.18 -14.39
CA ASP A 259 10.92 -14.43 -15.08
C ASP A 259 11.93 -15.22 -14.23
N HIS A 260 11.52 -16.36 -13.65
CA HIS A 260 12.40 -17.20 -12.84
C HIS A 260 13.45 -17.97 -13.65
N GLY A 261 13.25 -18.16 -14.96
CA GLY A 261 14.21 -18.80 -15.87
C GLY A 261 15.35 -17.86 -16.22
N VAL A 262 15.02 -16.60 -16.57
CA VAL A 262 16.03 -15.55 -16.78
C VAL A 262 16.61 -15.10 -15.43
N GLY A 263 15.77 -15.00 -14.41
CA GLY A 263 16.10 -14.51 -13.08
C GLY A 263 16.16 -12.98 -13.00
N ASP A 264 15.34 -12.27 -13.77
CA ASP A 264 15.21 -10.81 -13.74
C ASP A 264 13.76 -10.36 -14.04
N PRO A 265 13.39 -9.12 -13.67
CA PRO A 265 12.10 -8.55 -14.04
C PRO A 265 11.86 -8.46 -15.55
N VAL A 266 10.59 -8.55 -15.95
CA VAL A 266 10.10 -8.30 -17.31
C VAL A 266 9.16 -7.09 -17.28
N GLU A 267 9.57 -5.97 -17.86
CA GLU A 267 8.81 -4.71 -17.82
C GLU A 267 7.50 -4.78 -18.60
N ASN A 268 6.47 -4.11 -18.08
CA ASN A 268 5.14 -3.98 -18.70
C ASN A 268 4.44 -5.31 -19.06
N ASP A 269 4.76 -6.38 -18.36
CA ASP A 269 4.23 -7.72 -18.65
C ASP A 269 2.85 -7.96 -18.04
N ILE A 270 2.54 -7.30 -16.92
CA ILE A 270 1.25 -7.42 -16.23
C ILE A 270 0.44 -6.15 -16.47
N HIS A 271 -0.72 -6.28 -17.09
CA HIS A 271 -1.66 -5.16 -17.28
C HIS A 271 -2.84 -5.26 -16.31
N VAL A 272 -2.85 -4.40 -15.30
CA VAL A 272 -4.03 -4.21 -14.45
C VAL A 272 -4.94 -3.19 -15.13
N SER A 273 -5.94 -3.66 -15.88
CA SER A 273 -6.92 -2.81 -16.59
C SER A 273 -7.94 -2.13 -15.65
N SER A 274 -8.71 -1.19 -16.21
CA SER A 274 -9.85 -0.56 -15.51
C SER A 274 -10.96 -1.55 -15.12
N GLU A 275 -11.07 -2.70 -15.81
CA GLU A 275 -12.09 -3.73 -15.53
C GLU A 275 -11.83 -4.48 -14.22
N HIS A 276 -10.55 -4.70 -13.85
CA HIS A 276 -10.21 -5.38 -12.60
C HIS A 276 -10.54 -4.50 -11.39
N LYS A 277 -11.62 -4.75 -10.68
CA LYS A 277 -12.01 -3.99 -9.49
C LYS A 277 -11.29 -4.48 -8.23
N ILE A 278 -10.99 -5.78 -8.15
CA ILE A 278 -10.25 -6.38 -7.05
C ILE A 278 -8.82 -6.64 -7.50
N VAL A 279 -7.84 -6.17 -6.74
CA VAL A 279 -6.41 -6.42 -7.02
C VAL A 279 -5.78 -7.00 -5.76
N ILE A 280 -5.28 -8.23 -5.83
CA ILE A 280 -4.50 -8.83 -4.75
C ILE A 280 -3.03 -8.58 -5.06
N VAL A 281 -2.41 -7.68 -4.31
CA VAL A 281 -0.96 -7.43 -4.35
C VAL A 281 -0.31 -8.40 -3.39
N GLU A 282 0.47 -9.36 -3.90
CA GLU A 282 1.12 -10.34 -3.04
C GLU A 282 2.63 -10.11 -2.91
N GLY A 283 3.18 -10.33 -1.72
CA GLY A 283 4.61 -10.11 -1.51
C GLY A 283 5.09 -10.40 -0.10
N ASN A 284 6.41 -10.36 0.09
CA ASN A 284 7.03 -10.63 1.38
C ASN A 284 7.00 -9.40 2.31
N TYR A 285 7.20 -8.20 1.77
CA TYR A 285 7.53 -7.02 2.57
C TYR A 285 6.45 -5.93 2.57
N LEU A 286 5.24 -6.22 2.06
CA LEU A 286 4.19 -5.21 1.89
C LEU A 286 3.67 -4.63 3.23
N LEU A 287 3.98 -5.28 4.35
CA LEU A 287 3.64 -4.83 5.71
C LEU A 287 4.86 -4.44 6.56
N LEU A 288 6.05 -4.35 5.96
CA LEU A 288 7.25 -3.92 6.66
C LEU A 288 7.15 -2.43 7.03
N GLU A 289 7.51 -2.07 8.26
CA GLU A 289 7.41 -0.69 8.78
C GLU A 289 8.69 0.13 8.58
N GLU A 290 9.44 -0.15 7.53
CA GLU A 290 10.74 0.47 7.22
C GLU A 290 10.63 1.28 5.91
N ASP A 291 11.11 2.52 5.93
CA ASP A 291 11.24 3.39 4.77
C ASP A 291 10.01 3.38 3.83
N THR A 292 10.24 3.21 2.52
CA THR A 292 9.21 3.18 1.47
C THR A 292 8.21 2.04 1.63
N TRP A 293 8.57 0.92 2.28
CA TRP A 293 7.64 -0.20 2.52
C TRP A 293 6.47 0.20 3.41
N LYS A 294 6.74 1.07 4.40
CA LYS A 294 5.70 1.61 5.27
C LYS A 294 4.66 2.38 4.46
N GLU A 295 5.11 3.17 3.48
CA GLU A 295 4.24 3.94 2.59
C GLU A 295 3.43 3.04 1.66
N ILE A 296 4.02 1.97 1.13
CA ILE A 296 3.32 0.97 0.29
C ILE A 296 2.08 0.43 1.02
N SER A 297 2.20 0.15 2.32
CA SER A 297 1.09 -0.38 3.11
C SER A 297 -0.14 0.54 3.18
N LEU A 298 -0.01 1.83 2.86
CA LEU A 298 -1.12 2.79 2.86
C LEU A 298 -2.01 2.68 1.62
N PHE A 299 -1.55 1.99 0.58
CA PHE A 299 -2.31 1.78 -0.65
C PHE A 299 -3.29 0.61 -0.58
N PHE A 300 -3.30 -0.17 0.50
CA PHE A 300 -4.19 -1.33 0.65
C PHE A 300 -5.43 -0.99 1.46
N ASP A 301 -6.58 -1.45 0.98
CA ASP A 301 -7.87 -1.39 1.69
C ASP A 301 -7.93 -2.49 2.77
N GLU A 302 -7.34 -3.65 2.49
CA GLU A 302 -7.18 -4.76 3.44
C GLU A 302 -5.78 -5.36 3.38
N LYS A 303 -5.28 -5.79 4.54
CA LYS A 303 -3.95 -6.38 4.72
C LYS A 303 -4.10 -7.78 5.26
N TRP A 304 -3.76 -8.78 4.46
CA TRP A 304 -3.83 -10.17 4.86
C TRP A 304 -2.43 -10.71 5.13
N PHE A 305 -2.30 -11.58 6.13
CA PHE A 305 -1.04 -12.20 6.49
C PHE A 305 -1.21 -13.72 6.61
N ILE A 306 -0.44 -14.48 5.85
CA ILE A 306 -0.35 -15.94 5.96
C ILE A 306 0.63 -16.29 7.07
N ASP A 307 0.09 -16.84 8.15
CA ASP A 307 0.83 -17.34 9.30
C ASP A 307 1.22 -18.80 9.08
N ILE A 308 2.49 -19.10 9.32
CA ILE A 308 3.05 -20.44 9.19
C ILE A 308 4.22 -20.56 10.15
N ASP A 309 4.43 -21.77 10.68
CA ASP A 309 5.67 -22.09 11.36
C ASP A 309 6.87 -21.93 10.41
N ILE A 310 7.90 -21.20 10.86
CA ILE A 310 9.05 -20.87 10.02
C ILE A 310 9.78 -22.13 9.56
N ASP A 311 9.89 -23.16 10.41
CA ASP A 311 10.61 -24.38 10.07
C ASP A 311 9.87 -25.17 8.98
N ILE A 312 8.54 -25.25 9.06
CA ILE A 312 7.69 -25.82 8.00
C ILE A 312 7.86 -25.03 6.70
N ALA A 313 7.83 -23.69 6.76
CA ALA A 313 8.01 -22.84 5.60
C ALA A 313 9.38 -23.07 4.94
N MET A 314 10.44 -23.16 5.74
CA MET A 314 11.79 -23.40 5.26
C MET A 314 11.97 -24.80 4.67
N GLU A 315 11.30 -25.82 5.21
CA GLU A 315 11.28 -27.16 4.60
C GLU A 315 10.65 -27.13 3.20
N ARG A 316 9.52 -26.41 3.04
CA ARG A 316 8.88 -26.23 1.74
C ARG A 316 9.80 -25.48 0.76
N VAL A 317 10.49 -24.44 1.21
CA VAL A 317 11.44 -23.68 0.36
C VAL A 317 12.64 -24.55 -0.01
N LEU A 318 13.17 -25.37 0.91
CA LEU A 318 14.27 -26.30 0.64
C LEU A 318 13.87 -27.31 -0.45
N LYS A 319 12.70 -27.94 -0.32
CA LYS A 319 12.15 -28.87 -1.32
C LYS A 319 12.04 -28.20 -2.70
N ARG A 320 11.61 -26.93 -2.73
CA ARG A 320 11.50 -26.15 -3.98
C ARG A 320 12.86 -25.79 -4.60
N HIS A 321 13.86 -25.44 -3.80
CA HIS A 321 15.22 -25.20 -4.32
C HIS A 321 15.80 -26.48 -4.94
N ILE A 322 15.60 -27.63 -4.28
CA ILE A 322 16.04 -28.93 -4.81
C ILE A 322 15.28 -29.30 -6.09
N SER A 323 13.96 -29.12 -6.11
CA SER A 323 13.15 -29.44 -7.31
C SER A 323 13.47 -28.56 -8.52
N THR A 324 14.03 -27.37 -8.29
CA THR A 324 14.52 -26.46 -9.34
C THR A 324 15.98 -26.74 -9.74
N GLY A 325 16.56 -27.83 -9.23
CA GLY A 325 17.87 -28.34 -9.65
C GLY A 325 19.06 -27.87 -8.82
N LYS A 326 18.85 -27.23 -7.66
CA LYS A 326 19.96 -26.90 -6.75
C LYS A 326 20.39 -28.12 -5.95
N GLU A 327 21.69 -28.27 -5.77
CA GLU A 327 22.25 -29.29 -4.88
C GLU A 327 21.76 -29.11 -3.43
N PRO A 328 21.50 -30.19 -2.68
CA PRO A 328 20.90 -30.12 -1.35
C PRO A 328 21.67 -29.27 -0.34
N ASP A 329 23.00 -29.32 -0.36
CA ASP A 329 23.88 -28.56 0.53
C ASP A 329 23.86 -27.05 0.20
N VAL A 330 23.88 -26.70 -1.08
CA VAL A 330 23.74 -25.32 -1.57
C VAL A 330 22.35 -24.76 -1.24
N ALA A 331 21.32 -25.58 -1.40
CA ALA A 331 19.96 -25.21 -1.04
C ALA A 331 19.82 -24.97 0.48
N ALA A 332 20.37 -25.85 1.31
CA ALA A 332 20.38 -25.71 2.77
C ALA A 332 21.13 -24.44 3.22
N TRP A 333 22.31 -24.19 2.66
CA TRP A 333 23.06 -22.97 2.92
C TRP A 333 22.26 -21.71 2.56
N ARG A 334 21.56 -21.72 1.41
CA ARG A 334 20.72 -20.60 0.99
C ARG A 334 19.54 -20.37 1.95
N ILE A 335 18.93 -21.43 2.47
CA ILE A 335 17.88 -21.33 3.48
C ILE A 335 18.39 -20.60 4.70
N GLU A 336 19.49 -21.08 5.29
CA GLU A 336 20.07 -20.52 6.51
C GLU A 336 20.54 -19.07 6.31
N TYR A 337 21.20 -18.81 5.19
CA TYR A 337 21.85 -17.53 4.97
C TYR A 337 20.91 -16.45 4.42
N ASN A 338 19.82 -16.80 3.73
CA ASN A 338 18.96 -15.83 3.05
C ASN A 338 17.47 -16.01 3.36
N ASP A 339 16.88 -17.17 3.03
CA ASP A 339 15.42 -17.34 3.08
C ASP A 339 14.88 -17.27 4.53
N ARG A 340 15.57 -17.88 5.50
CA ARG A 340 15.17 -17.88 6.92
C ARG A 340 15.28 -16.49 7.57
N PRO A 341 16.41 -15.76 7.48
CA PRO A 341 16.48 -14.40 8.02
C PRO A 341 15.41 -13.47 7.41
N ASN A 342 15.11 -13.63 6.12
CA ASN A 342 14.02 -12.89 5.47
C ASN A 342 12.66 -13.30 6.06
N ALA A 343 12.39 -14.60 6.21
CA ALA A 343 11.17 -15.09 6.84
C ALA A 343 10.97 -14.54 8.25
N GLU A 344 12.00 -14.58 9.10
CA GLU A 344 11.98 -14.06 10.46
C GLU A 344 11.66 -12.55 10.50
N LEU A 345 12.22 -11.78 9.57
CA LEU A 345 11.90 -10.35 9.42
C LEU A 345 10.42 -10.15 9.07
N ILE A 346 9.91 -10.90 8.08
CA ILE A 346 8.52 -10.80 7.61
C ILE A 346 7.55 -11.14 8.75
N MET A 347 7.83 -12.18 9.53
CA MET A 347 6.98 -12.61 10.64
C MET A 347 6.78 -11.52 11.71
N ARG A 348 7.72 -10.59 11.88
CA ARG A 348 7.58 -9.44 12.80
C ARG A 348 6.49 -8.47 12.36
N SER A 349 6.11 -8.46 11.08
CA SER A 349 5.09 -7.58 10.53
C SER A 349 3.64 -8.11 10.68
N LYS A 350 3.46 -9.35 11.17
CA LYS A 350 2.14 -10.01 11.31
C LYS A 350 1.10 -9.16 12.04
N ASN A 351 1.49 -8.41 13.07
CA ASN A 351 0.58 -7.57 13.86
C ASN A 351 0.05 -6.33 13.11
N LYS A 352 0.44 -6.14 11.85
CA LYS A 352 -0.04 -5.06 10.97
C LYS A 352 -1.18 -5.51 10.05
N ALA A 353 -1.46 -6.82 9.97
CA ALA A 353 -2.55 -7.36 9.17
C ALA A 353 -3.92 -6.96 9.73
N ASP A 354 -4.91 -6.89 8.85
CA ASP A 354 -6.36 -6.89 9.10
C ASP A 354 -6.92 -8.30 9.25
N LEU A 355 -6.28 -9.28 8.61
CA LEU A 355 -6.67 -10.69 8.67
C LEU A 355 -5.44 -11.58 8.74
N VAL A 356 -5.44 -12.56 9.63
CA VAL A 356 -4.41 -13.60 9.67
C VAL A 356 -5.00 -14.91 9.16
N ILE A 357 -4.32 -15.55 8.23
CA ILE A 357 -4.73 -16.79 7.58
C ILE A 357 -3.73 -17.87 7.99
N GLN A 358 -4.18 -18.96 8.62
CA GLN A 358 -3.27 -20.08 8.88
C GLN A 358 -2.93 -20.79 7.57
N SER A 359 -1.64 -21.01 7.32
CA SER A 359 -1.19 -21.88 6.23
C SER A 359 -1.52 -23.32 6.58
N ILE A 360 -2.36 -23.95 5.76
CA ILE A 360 -2.71 -25.37 5.86
C ILE A 360 -1.92 -26.14 4.79
N ASP A 361 -1.46 -27.35 5.09
CA ASP A 361 -0.94 -28.25 4.06
C ASP A 361 -2.09 -28.66 3.10
N ILE A 362 -1.79 -28.69 1.80
CA ILE A 362 -2.72 -29.13 0.75
C ILE A 362 -2.75 -30.65 0.70
#